data_AF-A0A2V8SFJ6-F1
#
_entry.id   AF-A0A2V8SFJ6-F1
#
_cell.length_a   1.000
_cell.length_b   1.000
_cell.length_c   1.000
_cell.angle_alpha   90.00
_cell.angle_beta   90.00
_cell.angle_gamma   90.00
#
_symmetry.space_group_name_H-M   'P 1'
#
loop_
_entity.id
_entity.type
_entity.pdbx_description
1 polymer ?
#
loop_
_entity_poly.entity_id
_entity_poly.type
_entity_poly.pdbx_seq_one_letter_code
_entity_poly.pdbx_strand_id
1 'polypeptide(L)'
;MQPLDRADVNIGSFRIIRPKKEFAMKIKIAPLPIVLLTFAFSISAQLTNPGGPIPPPPSSVSQQTYASTSMDPMSNISMELTNISRSVQLLSDRLKTFVDKFEKVGGLTLSEKQQRFIMGLEILVRSEQRVTTLQRAYADLLEKQIQVKGRLTQIELDLKPQNIEQSTIFEGGSSQAPEFRENRRNKLLSEQRALATLVQNLERNLYETEAGLREAQSHVVRLRRTLLPQIEKEIEQSAY
;
A
#
# COMPACT_ATOMS: atom_id res chain seq x y z
N MET A 1 15.59 57.59 61.51
CA MET A 1 16.21 56.30 61.89
C MET A 1 16.74 55.69 60.59
N GLN A 2 17.82 56.25 60.06
CA GLN A 2 19.24 55.91 60.30
C GLN A 2 19.62 54.45 59.97
N PRO A 3 20.80 54.26 59.31
CA PRO A 3 21.00 53.31 58.24
C PRO A 3 22.19 52.35 58.52
N LEU A 4 22.33 51.29 57.73
CA LEU A 4 23.59 50.56 57.59
C LEU A 4 23.55 49.81 56.26
N ASP A 5 24.62 49.63 55.51
CA ASP A 5 25.90 50.29 55.37
C ASP A 5 26.48 49.68 54.09
N ARG A 6 27.20 50.47 53.30
CA ARG A 6 27.93 49.96 52.13
C ARG A 6 29.21 49.30 52.62
N ALA A 7 29.56 48.16 52.04
CA ALA A 7 30.95 47.75 51.94
C ALA A 7 31.25 47.35 50.49
N ASP A 8 32.07 48.19 49.87
CA ASP A 8 32.85 47.92 48.67
C ASP A 8 33.91 46.82 48.93
N VAL A 9 34.65 46.51 47.85
CA VAL A 9 36.02 45.94 47.79
C VAL A 9 36.06 44.41 47.54
N ASN A 10 36.89 43.84 46.67
CA ASN A 10 37.66 44.25 45.48
C ASN A 10 38.29 42.95 44.93
N ILE A 11 38.44 42.90 43.60
CA ILE A 11 39.34 42.15 42.72
C ILE A 11 40.25 41.06 43.34
N GLY A 12 40.24 39.87 42.73
CA GLY A 12 41.29 38.87 42.96
C GLY A 12 41.16 37.57 42.16
N SER A 13 41.46 37.65 40.85
CA SER A 13 42.20 36.66 40.07
C SER A 13 42.24 35.21 40.58
N PHE A 14 41.47 34.30 39.98
CA PHE A 14 41.81 32.87 40.03
C PHE A 14 41.90 32.22 38.66
N ARG A 15 43.04 31.56 38.51
CA ARG A 15 43.72 31.14 37.30
C ARG A 15 43.17 29.79 36.85
N ILE A 16 43.15 29.62 35.53
CA ILE A 16 42.85 28.41 34.77
C ILE A 16 43.58 27.18 35.34
N ILE A 17 42.83 26.12 35.65
CA ILE A 17 43.35 24.75 35.68
C ILE A 17 42.41 23.87 34.86
N ARG A 18 42.85 23.49 33.66
CA ARG A 18 42.21 22.43 32.85
C ARG A 18 42.66 21.07 33.40
N PRO A 19 41.76 20.13 33.69
CA PRO A 19 42.10 18.73 33.62
C PRO A 19 41.77 18.18 32.23
N LYS A 20 42.83 17.81 31.48
CA LYS A 20 42.73 16.86 30.37
C LYS A 20 42.28 15.52 30.94
N LYS A 21 41.09 15.05 30.54
CA LYS A 21 40.78 13.62 30.54
C LYS A 21 40.22 13.27 29.17
N GLU A 22 41.09 12.68 28.35
CA GLU A 22 40.72 11.94 27.17
C GLU A 22 39.83 10.78 27.58
N PHE A 23 38.54 10.86 27.28
CA PHE A 23 37.68 9.70 27.20
C PHE A 23 37.55 9.34 25.72
N ALA A 24 38.46 8.49 25.26
CA ALA A 24 38.32 7.76 24.01
C ALA A 24 37.16 6.77 24.15
N MET A 25 35.95 7.21 23.80
CA MET A 25 34.77 6.35 23.69
C MET A 25 34.87 5.59 22.36
N LYS A 26 35.45 4.38 22.41
CA LYS A 26 35.36 3.42 21.31
C LYS A 26 33.93 2.89 21.24
N ILE A 27 33.10 3.54 20.40
CA ILE A 27 31.77 3.05 20.04
C ILE A 27 31.98 1.81 19.17
N LYS A 28 31.85 0.62 19.76
CA LYS A 28 31.72 -0.64 19.01
C LYS A 28 30.30 -0.69 18.46
N ILE A 29 30.14 -0.35 17.18
CA ILE A 29 28.90 -0.55 16.43
C ILE A 29 28.78 -2.06 16.19
N ALA A 30 27.88 -2.71 16.94
CA ALA A 30 27.48 -4.09 16.65
C ALA A 30 26.64 -4.09 15.36
N PRO A 31 26.89 -4.99 14.39
CA PRO A 31 26.05 -5.11 13.22
C PRO A 31 24.71 -5.75 13.62
N LEU A 32 23.65 -4.96 13.54
CA LEU A 32 22.26 -5.44 13.62
C LEU A 32 21.97 -6.27 12.36
N PRO A 33 21.45 -7.51 12.48
CA PRO A 33 21.09 -8.29 11.31
C PRO A 33 19.84 -7.67 10.66
N ILE A 34 20.02 -7.19 9.43
CA ILE A 34 18.93 -6.82 8.53
C ILE A 34 18.14 -8.09 8.23
N VAL A 35 16.96 -8.22 8.84
CA VAL A 35 15.99 -9.26 8.50
C VAL A 35 15.45 -8.93 7.11
N LEU A 36 16.07 -9.54 6.10
CA LEU A 36 15.67 -9.50 4.72
C LEU A 36 14.41 -10.37 4.56
N LEU A 37 13.24 -9.74 4.58
CA LEU A 37 11.95 -10.41 4.39
C LEU A 37 11.75 -10.72 2.88
N THR A 38 12.33 -11.82 2.41
CA THR A 38 12.07 -12.38 1.08
C THR A 38 10.73 -13.10 1.08
N PHE A 39 9.71 -12.50 0.49
CA PHE A 39 8.53 -13.23 0.06
C PHE A 39 8.84 -13.90 -1.30
N ALA A 40 9.20 -15.18 -1.24
CA ALA A 40 9.19 -16.05 -2.41
C ALA A 40 7.76 -16.55 -2.63
N PHE A 41 7.14 -16.19 -3.75
CA PHE A 41 5.97 -16.90 -4.26
C PHE A 41 6.42 -17.78 -5.41
N SER A 42 6.41 -19.08 -5.17
CA SER A 42 6.69 -20.12 -6.15
C SER A 42 5.51 -21.10 -6.23
N ILE A 43 5.07 -21.31 -7.47
CA ILE A 43 4.75 -22.61 -8.11
C ILE A 43 3.29 -23.12 -8.07
N SER A 44 2.72 -23.17 -9.29
CA SER A 44 1.87 -24.22 -9.93
C SER A 44 0.44 -24.45 -9.42
N ALA A 45 -0.50 -25.05 -10.15
CA ALA A 45 -0.46 -25.92 -11.32
C ALA A 45 -1.78 -25.83 -12.12
N GLN A 46 -1.72 -26.43 -13.30
CA GLN A 46 -2.75 -26.64 -14.31
C GLN A 46 -4.04 -27.31 -13.78
N LEU A 47 -5.18 -26.97 -14.39
CA LEU A 47 -6.28 -27.92 -14.57
C LEU A 47 -6.77 -27.90 -16.02
N THR A 48 -6.51 -29.03 -16.65
CA THR A 48 -7.14 -29.56 -17.86
C THR A 48 -8.65 -29.71 -17.66
N ASN A 49 -9.45 -29.36 -18.67
CA ASN A 49 -10.82 -29.84 -18.77
C ASN A 49 -11.12 -30.29 -20.20
N PRO A 50 -11.44 -31.58 -20.44
CA PRO A 50 -11.89 -32.09 -21.72
C PRO A 50 -13.43 -32.12 -21.78
N GLY A 51 -14.00 -31.74 -22.92
CA GLY A 51 -15.33 -32.24 -23.33
C GLY A 51 -16.40 -31.20 -23.66
N GLY A 52 -16.79 -31.18 -24.94
CA GLY A 52 -18.19 -31.04 -25.34
C GLY A 52 -18.66 -29.67 -25.87
N PRO A 53 -19.04 -29.56 -27.15
CA PRO A 53 -19.75 -28.40 -27.70
C PRO A 53 -21.26 -28.49 -27.40
N ILE A 54 -21.83 -27.47 -26.76
CA ILE A 54 -23.28 -27.31 -26.60
C ILE A 54 -23.78 -26.36 -27.71
N PRO A 55 -24.82 -26.73 -28.49
CA PRO A 55 -25.35 -25.91 -29.59
C PRO A 55 -26.24 -24.74 -29.08
N PRO A 56 -26.31 -23.60 -29.82
CA PRO A 56 -27.11 -22.44 -29.42
C PRO A 56 -28.58 -22.55 -29.88
N PRO A 57 -29.56 -22.06 -29.08
CA PRO A 57 -30.90 -21.76 -29.60
C PRO A 57 -30.97 -20.36 -30.25
N PRO A 58 -31.88 -20.17 -31.22
CA PRO A 58 -31.87 -19.06 -32.17
C PRO A 58 -32.44 -17.74 -31.63
N SER A 59 -31.88 -16.66 -32.19
CA SER A 59 -32.22 -15.26 -31.99
C SER A 59 -33.71 -14.94 -32.20
N SER A 60 -34.29 -14.15 -31.30
CA SER A 60 -35.36 -13.23 -31.70
C SER A 60 -35.39 -11.98 -30.82
N VAL A 61 -35.66 -10.88 -31.51
CA VAL A 61 -36.16 -9.58 -31.02
C VAL A 61 -35.13 -8.60 -30.45
N SER A 62 -34.76 -7.69 -31.34
CA SER A 62 -34.23 -6.35 -31.10
C SER A 62 -35.08 -5.58 -30.09
N GLN A 63 -34.46 -5.16 -28.99
CA GLN A 63 -34.86 -3.96 -28.26
C GLN A 63 -33.64 -3.06 -28.09
N GLN A 64 -33.72 -1.91 -28.76
CA GLN A 64 -32.93 -0.73 -28.45
C GLN A 64 -33.21 -0.33 -27.01
N THR A 65 -32.17 -0.34 -26.19
CA THR A 65 -32.17 0.36 -24.91
C THR A 65 -30.89 1.17 -24.81
N TYR A 66 -31.11 2.44 -24.47
CA TYR A 66 -30.15 3.52 -24.37
C TYR A 66 -28.90 3.13 -23.58
N ALA A 67 -27.77 3.63 -24.06
CA ALA A 67 -26.48 3.58 -23.40
C ALA A 67 -26.58 4.16 -21.98
N SER A 68 -26.80 3.30 -20.99
CA SER A 68 -26.40 3.54 -19.62
C SER A 68 -24.97 3.04 -19.51
N THR A 69 -24.02 3.97 -19.67
CA THR A 69 -22.64 3.83 -19.21
C THR A 69 -22.66 3.64 -17.70
N SER A 70 -23.01 2.44 -17.23
CA SER A 70 -22.58 1.98 -15.92
C SER A 70 -21.10 1.65 -16.06
N MET A 71 -20.25 2.69 -16.07
CA MET A 71 -18.85 2.46 -15.78
C MET A 71 -18.80 1.87 -14.38
N ASP A 72 -18.50 0.58 -14.29
CA ASP A 72 -18.22 -0.07 -13.02
C ASP A 72 -17.20 0.81 -12.29
N PRO A 73 -17.50 1.31 -11.08
CA PRO A 73 -16.60 2.20 -10.35
C PRO A 73 -15.22 1.56 -10.15
N MET A 74 -15.18 0.23 -10.06
CA MET A 74 -13.93 -0.55 -10.01
C MET A 74 -13.09 -0.45 -11.29
N SER A 75 -13.73 -0.41 -12.46
CA SER A 75 -13.05 -0.28 -13.76
C SER A 75 -12.41 1.10 -13.91
N ASN A 76 -13.13 2.15 -13.50
CA ASN A 76 -12.58 3.51 -13.49
C ASN A 76 -11.41 3.65 -12.51
N ILE A 77 -11.53 3.14 -11.28
CA ILE A 77 -10.45 3.14 -10.30
C ILE A 77 -9.23 2.38 -10.83
N SER A 78 -9.44 1.25 -11.50
CA SER A 78 -8.35 0.46 -12.09
C SER A 78 -7.65 1.18 -13.25
N MET A 79 -8.41 1.88 -14.10
CA MET A 79 -7.85 2.71 -15.17
C MET A 79 -7.08 3.92 -14.61
N GLU A 80 -7.63 4.61 -13.62
CA GLU A 80 -6.97 5.73 -12.95
C GLU A 80 -5.67 5.28 -12.28
N LEU A 81 -5.69 4.17 -11.55
CA LEU A 81 -4.51 3.59 -10.90
C LEU A 81 -3.43 3.22 -11.92
N THR A 82 -3.83 2.70 -13.08
CA THR A 82 -2.91 2.38 -14.18
C THR A 82 -2.30 3.64 -14.79
N ASN A 83 -3.10 4.69 -14.97
CA ASN A 83 -2.64 5.98 -15.50
C ASN A 83 -1.71 6.70 -14.51
N ILE A 84 -2.06 6.70 -13.22
CA ILE A 84 -1.22 7.23 -12.14
C ILE A 84 0.12 6.47 -12.10
N SER A 85 0.07 5.14 -12.11
CA SER A 85 1.28 4.30 -12.13
C SER A 85 2.19 4.61 -13.31
N ARG A 86 1.64 4.79 -14.52
CA ARG A 86 2.44 5.19 -15.70
C ARG A 86 3.01 6.59 -15.54
N SER A 87 2.23 7.55 -15.04
CA SER A 87 2.69 8.93 -14.86
C SER A 87 3.84 9.04 -13.84
N VAL A 88 3.78 8.28 -12.74
CA VAL A 88 4.83 8.21 -11.73
C VAL A 88 6.08 7.52 -12.27
N GLN A 89 5.93 6.45 -13.06
CA GLN A 89 7.06 5.81 -13.75
C GLN A 89 7.74 6.76 -14.74
N LEU A 90 6.96 7.46 -15.56
CA LEU A 90 7.47 8.47 -16.50
C LEU A 90 8.20 9.61 -15.79
N LEU A 91 7.67 10.08 -14.66
CA LEU A 91 8.32 11.09 -13.84
C LEU A 91 9.63 10.56 -13.25
N SER A 92 9.62 9.33 -12.72
CA SER A 92 10.81 8.66 -12.19
C SER A 92 11.90 8.51 -13.27
N ASP A 93 11.54 8.07 -14.47
CA ASP A 93 12.48 7.91 -15.58
C ASP A 93 13.04 9.24 -16.06
N ARG A 94 12.21 10.29 -16.10
CA ARG A 94 12.65 11.65 -16.42
C ARG A 94 13.56 12.22 -15.34
N LEU A 95 13.26 11.99 -14.07
CA LEU A 95 14.11 12.42 -12.96
C LEU A 95 15.45 11.69 -13.00
N LYS A 96 15.45 10.38 -13.23
CA LYS A 96 16.68 9.60 -13.40
C LYS A 96 17.53 10.09 -14.56
N THR A 97 16.91 10.31 -15.71
CA THR A 97 17.59 10.87 -16.89
C THR A 97 18.12 12.28 -16.62
N PHE A 98 17.39 13.08 -15.84
CA PHE A 98 17.82 14.42 -15.42
C PHE A 98 19.05 14.33 -14.50
N VAL A 99 19.03 13.46 -13.49
CA VAL A 99 20.15 13.21 -12.58
C VAL A 99 21.37 12.70 -13.34
N ASP A 100 21.20 11.70 -14.22
CA ASP A 100 22.28 11.13 -15.04
C ASP A 100 22.90 12.17 -15.98
N LYS A 101 22.08 13.06 -16.56
CA LYS A 101 22.56 14.18 -17.37
C LYS A 101 23.26 15.24 -16.52
N PHE A 102 22.77 15.50 -15.31
CA PHE A 102 23.41 16.42 -14.37
C PHE A 102 24.77 15.92 -13.89
N GLU A 103 24.90 14.62 -13.60
CA GLU A 103 26.19 14.01 -13.23
C GLU A 103 27.18 14.01 -14.39
N LYS A 104 26.72 13.75 -15.63
CA LYS A 104 27.59 13.78 -16.83
C LYS A 104 28.01 15.17 -17.26
N VAL A 105 27.20 16.20 -17.01
CA VAL A 105 27.52 17.61 -17.32
C VAL A 105 28.30 18.25 -16.16
N GLY A 106 28.23 17.68 -14.95
CA GLY A 106 28.78 18.18 -13.70
C GLY A 106 30.23 17.76 -13.38
N GLY A 107 31.18 18.09 -14.27
CA GLY A 107 32.59 18.21 -13.87
C GLY A 107 32.87 19.36 -12.88
N LEU A 108 31.84 20.14 -12.53
CA LEU A 108 31.83 21.14 -11.46
C LEU A 108 31.02 20.60 -10.29
N THR A 109 31.62 20.62 -9.10
CA THR A 109 30.97 20.30 -7.82
C THR A 109 29.62 20.99 -7.71
N LEU A 110 28.54 20.22 -7.69
CA LEU A 110 27.19 20.70 -7.40
C LEU A 110 27.21 21.59 -6.15
N SER A 111 26.50 22.72 -6.21
CA SER A 111 26.22 23.49 -5.00
C SER A 111 25.50 22.58 -4.00
N GLU A 112 25.88 22.62 -2.72
CA GLU A 112 25.29 21.80 -1.67
C GLU A 112 23.75 21.91 -1.65
N LYS A 113 23.21 23.07 -2.05
CA LYS A 113 21.78 23.31 -2.25
C LYS A 113 21.16 22.48 -3.37
N GLN A 114 21.80 22.40 -4.53
CA GLN A 114 21.31 21.63 -5.69
C GLN A 114 21.30 20.12 -5.39
N GLN A 115 22.31 19.63 -4.65
CA GLN A 115 22.35 18.24 -4.21
C GLN A 115 21.23 17.91 -3.22
N ARG A 116 21.01 18.78 -2.22
CA ARG A 116 19.87 18.64 -1.28
C ARG A 116 18.53 18.67 -2.01
N PHE A 117 18.44 19.48 -3.06
CA PHE A 117 17.24 19.60 -3.87
C PHE A 117 16.94 18.35 -4.69
N ILE A 118 17.93 17.80 -5.40
CA ILE A 118 17.82 16.55 -6.14
C ILE A 118 17.41 15.41 -5.21
N MET A 119 18.05 15.30 -4.04
CA MET A 119 17.69 14.29 -3.03
C MET A 119 16.24 14.48 -2.53
N GLY A 120 15.80 15.72 -2.34
CA GLY A 120 14.41 16.03 -1.98
C GLY A 120 13.40 15.55 -3.03
N LEU A 121 13.68 15.79 -4.32
CA LEU A 121 12.85 15.29 -5.41
C LEU A 121 12.81 13.77 -5.47
N GLU A 122 13.94 13.10 -5.28
CA GLU A 122 13.98 11.63 -5.24
C GLU A 122 13.11 11.08 -4.11
N ILE A 123 13.19 11.67 -2.92
CA ILE A 123 12.35 11.30 -1.77
C ILE A 123 10.86 11.54 -2.07
N LEU A 124 10.52 12.63 -2.77
CA LEU A 124 9.15 12.91 -3.20
C LEU A 124 8.65 11.84 -4.17
N VAL A 125 9.41 11.53 -5.23
CA VAL A 125 9.04 10.49 -6.21
C VAL A 125 8.87 9.13 -5.54
N ARG A 126 9.79 8.74 -4.65
CA ARG A 126 9.69 7.49 -3.90
C ARG A 126 8.46 7.46 -2.99
N SER A 127 8.11 8.59 -2.38
CA SER A 127 6.90 8.71 -1.56
C SER A 127 5.62 8.58 -2.41
N GLU A 128 5.60 9.17 -3.60
CA GLU A 128 4.49 9.04 -4.56
C GLU A 128 4.34 7.61 -5.11
N GLN A 129 5.46 6.94 -5.37
CA GLN A 129 5.46 5.53 -5.76
C GLN A 129 4.91 4.64 -4.62
N ARG A 130 5.27 4.92 -3.37
CA ARG A 130 4.72 4.21 -2.20
C ARG A 130 3.20 4.39 -2.12
N VAL A 131 2.68 5.61 -2.33
CA VAL A 131 1.23 5.87 -2.37
C VAL A 131 0.55 5.02 -3.45
N THR A 132 1.08 5.03 -4.67
CA THR A 132 0.53 4.24 -5.78
C THR A 132 0.51 2.73 -5.46
N THR A 133 1.58 2.21 -4.87
CA THR A 133 1.66 0.80 -4.46
C THR A 133 0.62 0.45 -3.39
N LEU A 134 0.42 1.32 -2.39
CA LEU A 134 -0.59 1.13 -1.35
C LEU A 134 -2.02 1.22 -1.90
N GLN A 135 -2.27 2.12 -2.85
CA GLN A 135 -3.56 2.20 -3.54
C GLN A 135 -3.88 0.93 -4.32
N ARG A 136 -2.90 0.35 -5.02
CA ARG A 136 -3.06 -0.93 -5.71
C ARG A 136 -3.38 -2.05 -4.73
N ALA A 137 -2.57 -2.18 -3.67
CA ALA A 137 -2.78 -3.21 -2.66
C ALA A 137 -4.17 -3.09 -1.99
N TYR A 138 -4.62 -1.86 -1.72
CA TYR A 138 -5.96 -1.62 -1.17
C TYR A 138 -7.06 -2.06 -2.14
N ALA A 139 -6.97 -1.71 -3.43
CA ALA A 139 -7.94 -2.12 -4.43
C ALA A 139 -8.00 -3.65 -4.58
N ASP A 140 -6.84 -4.31 -4.64
CA ASP A 140 -6.75 -5.77 -4.73
C ASP A 140 -7.36 -6.48 -3.51
N LEU A 141 -7.13 -5.94 -2.30
CA LEU A 141 -7.72 -6.46 -1.06
C LEU A 141 -9.24 -6.27 -1.02
N LEU A 142 -9.72 -5.13 -1.52
CA LEU A 142 -11.15 -4.81 -1.58
C LEU A 142 -11.86 -5.72 -2.57
N GLU A 143 -11.26 -5.98 -3.74
CA GLU A 143 -11.79 -6.93 -4.71
C GLU A 143 -11.89 -8.34 -4.11
N LYS A 144 -10.82 -8.82 -3.45
CA LYS A 144 -10.83 -10.11 -2.75
C LYS A 144 -11.91 -10.16 -1.68
N GLN A 145 -12.11 -9.08 -0.92
CA GLN A 145 -13.16 -9.01 0.09
C GLN A 145 -14.55 -9.16 -0.53
N ILE A 146 -14.81 -8.50 -1.65
CA ILE A 146 -16.09 -8.62 -2.38
C ILE A 146 -16.29 -10.05 -2.87
N GLN A 147 -15.27 -10.67 -3.47
CA GLN A 147 -15.34 -12.06 -3.94
C GLN A 147 -15.64 -13.04 -2.80
N VAL A 148 -14.95 -12.90 -1.66
CA VAL A 148 -15.15 -13.76 -0.48
C VAL A 148 -16.54 -13.52 0.14
N LYS A 149 -17.00 -12.27 0.25
CA LYS A 149 -18.35 -11.95 0.72
C LYS A 149 -19.42 -12.52 -0.22
N GLY A 150 -19.22 -12.45 -1.54
CA GLY A 150 -20.09 -13.07 -2.53
C GLY A 150 -20.19 -14.60 -2.35
N ARG A 151 -19.05 -15.26 -2.13
CA ARG A 151 -19.02 -16.71 -1.83
C ARG A 151 -19.72 -17.03 -0.51
N LEU A 152 -19.55 -16.20 0.52
CA LEU A 152 -20.25 -16.36 1.80
C LEU A 152 -21.77 -16.29 1.62
N THR A 153 -22.26 -15.29 0.87
CA THR A 153 -23.70 -15.18 0.54
C THR A 153 -24.20 -16.39 -0.22
N GLN A 154 -23.43 -16.92 -1.17
CA GLN A 154 -23.81 -18.15 -1.88
C GLN A 154 -23.93 -19.34 -0.92
N ILE A 155 -22.99 -19.51 0.01
CA ILE A 155 -23.06 -20.58 1.01
C ILE A 155 -24.27 -20.41 1.93
N GLU A 156 -24.60 -19.19 2.33
CA GLU A 156 -25.80 -18.92 3.14
C GLU A 156 -27.09 -19.31 2.41
N LEU A 157 -27.12 -19.12 1.08
CA LEU A 157 -28.20 -19.64 0.25
C LEU A 157 -28.18 -21.17 0.19
N ASP A 158 -27.02 -21.79 -0.06
CA ASP A 158 -26.86 -23.25 -0.15
C ASP A 158 -27.19 -23.96 1.17
N LEU A 159 -27.03 -23.27 2.32
CA LEU A 159 -27.31 -23.79 3.66
C LEU A 159 -28.82 -23.90 3.95
N LYS A 160 -29.68 -23.30 3.11
CA LYS A 160 -31.13 -23.44 3.23
C LYS A 160 -31.53 -24.91 3.05
N PRO A 161 -32.44 -25.45 3.88
CA PRO A 161 -32.84 -26.85 3.83
C PRO A 161 -33.27 -27.31 2.44
N GLN A 162 -34.01 -26.46 1.72
CA GLN A 162 -34.49 -26.71 0.35
C GLN A 162 -33.34 -26.96 -0.63
N ASN A 163 -32.24 -26.19 -0.51
CA ASN A 163 -31.10 -26.29 -1.40
C ASN A 163 -30.21 -27.49 -1.04
N ILE A 164 -30.06 -27.78 0.25
CA ILE A 164 -29.38 -29.00 0.72
C ILE A 164 -30.12 -30.22 0.18
N GLU A 165 -31.44 -30.28 0.33
CA GLU A 165 -32.27 -31.38 -0.17
C GLU A 165 -32.09 -31.55 -1.68
N GLN A 166 -32.25 -30.49 -2.46
CA GLN A 166 -32.03 -30.53 -3.91
C GLN A 166 -30.64 -31.04 -4.30
N SER A 167 -29.58 -30.60 -3.61
CA SER A 167 -28.21 -31.05 -3.90
C SER A 167 -27.97 -32.53 -3.54
N THR A 168 -28.63 -33.04 -2.51
CA THR A 168 -28.44 -34.41 -2.02
C THR A 168 -29.29 -35.46 -2.73
N ILE A 169 -30.36 -35.05 -3.44
CA ILE A 169 -31.26 -35.95 -4.18
C ILE A 169 -30.50 -36.79 -5.23
N PHE A 170 -29.45 -36.22 -5.83
CA PHE A 170 -28.64 -36.92 -6.83
C PHE A 170 -27.47 -37.73 -6.25
N GLU A 171 -27.00 -37.43 -5.03
CA GLU A 171 -25.82 -38.05 -4.42
C GLU A 171 -26.12 -39.30 -3.58
N GLY A 172 -27.32 -39.40 -2.99
CA GLY A 172 -27.68 -40.49 -2.10
C GLY A 172 -29.07 -41.03 -2.39
N GLY A 173 -29.16 -42.26 -2.86
CA GLY A 173 -30.45 -42.96 -2.94
C GLY A 173 -31.18 -43.00 -1.59
N SER A 174 -32.50 -43.20 -1.64
CA SER A 174 -33.51 -43.09 -0.55
C SER A 174 -33.05 -43.50 0.87
N SER A 175 -32.18 -44.51 1.02
CA SER A 175 -31.73 -45.03 2.32
C SER A 175 -30.65 -44.20 3.02
N GLN A 176 -29.73 -43.54 2.28
CA GLN A 176 -28.61 -42.79 2.86
C GLN A 176 -28.77 -41.26 2.79
N ALA A 177 -29.88 -40.77 2.24
CA ALA A 177 -30.23 -39.36 2.16
C ALA A 177 -30.07 -38.54 3.47
N PRO A 178 -30.37 -39.04 4.70
CA PRO A 178 -30.15 -38.26 5.91
C PRO A 178 -28.66 -37.99 6.19
N GLU A 179 -27.80 -38.99 6.03
CA GLU A 179 -26.36 -38.85 6.29
C GLU A 179 -25.70 -37.91 5.30
N PHE A 180 -26.08 -37.97 4.01
CA PHE A 180 -25.58 -37.05 2.99
C PHE A 180 -25.99 -35.58 3.26
N ARG A 181 -27.22 -35.34 3.73
CA ARG A 181 -27.68 -34.00 4.13
C ARG A 181 -26.88 -33.44 5.30
N GLU A 182 -26.64 -34.25 6.32
CA GLU A 182 -25.87 -33.84 7.48
C GLU A 182 -24.39 -33.57 7.13
N ASN A 183 -23.78 -34.45 6.34
CA ASN A 183 -22.43 -34.25 5.82
C ASN A 183 -22.31 -32.98 4.98
N ARG A 184 -23.28 -32.71 4.09
CA ARG A 184 -23.32 -31.48 3.29
C ARG A 184 -23.45 -30.25 4.17
N ARG A 185 -24.35 -30.27 5.15
CA ARG A 185 -24.54 -29.18 6.11
C ARG A 185 -23.25 -28.90 6.89
N ASN A 186 -22.58 -29.94 7.38
CA ASN A 186 -21.34 -29.80 8.13
C ASN A 186 -20.22 -29.21 7.28
N LYS A 187 -20.11 -29.61 6.00
CA LYS A 187 -19.17 -29.00 5.04
C LYS A 187 -19.46 -27.53 4.78
N LEU A 188 -20.72 -27.17 4.54
CA LEU A 188 -21.10 -25.77 4.32
C LEU A 188 -20.88 -24.91 5.57
N LEU A 189 -21.14 -25.43 6.76
CA LEU A 189 -20.87 -24.74 8.02
C LEU A 189 -19.38 -24.54 8.28
N SER A 190 -18.54 -25.52 7.97
CA SER A 190 -17.09 -25.37 8.11
C SER A 190 -16.53 -24.36 7.11
N GLU A 191 -16.99 -24.39 5.85
CA GLU A 191 -16.63 -23.41 4.83
C GLU A 191 -17.10 -21.99 5.22
N GLN A 192 -18.34 -21.84 5.71
CA GLN A 192 -18.86 -20.55 6.20
C GLN A 192 -17.97 -19.96 7.29
N ARG A 193 -17.60 -20.76 8.30
CA ARG A 193 -16.72 -20.30 9.39
C ARG A 193 -15.33 -19.90 8.89
N ALA A 194 -14.77 -20.67 7.96
CA ALA A 194 -13.47 -20.36 7.35
C ALA A 194 -13.52 -19.04 6.56
N LEU A 195 -14.55 -18.84 5.74
CA LEU A 195 -14.73 -17.60 4.97
C LEU A 195 -15.03 -16.40 5.85
N ALA A 196 -15.84 -16.56 6.91
CA ALA A 196 -16.11 -15.49 7.87
C ALA A 196 -14.81 -15.02 8.55
N THR A 197 -13.94 -15.96 8.93
CA THR A 197 -12.61 -15.66 9.48
C THR A 197 -11.73 -14.93 8.46
N LEU A 198 -11.77 -15.37 7.19
CA LEU A 198 -11.03 -14.73 6.10
C LEU A 198 -11.52 -13.29 5.86
N VAL A 199 -12.82 -13.03 5.90
CA VAL A 199 -13.40 -11.68 5.77
C VAL A 199 -12.88 -10.77 6.89
N GLN A 200 -12.88 -11.24 8.14
CA GLN A 200 -12.36 -10.46 9.27
C GLN A 200 -10.88 -10.12 9.11
N ASN A 201 -10.08 -11.07 8.61
CA ASN A 201 -8.66 -10.82 8.32
C ASN A 201 -8.48 -9.80 7.18
N LEU A 202 -9.28 -9.90 6.11
CA LEU A 202 -9.27 -8.93 5.02
C LEU A 202 -9.68 -7.53 5.48
N GLU A 203 -10.69 -7.42 6.35
CA GLU A 203 -11.12 -6.13 6.93
C GLU A 203 -10.02 -5.48 7.76
N ARG A 204 -9.30 -6.26 8.56
CA ARG A 204 -8.13 -5.76 9.29
C ARG A 204 -7.03 -5.27 8.36
N ASN A 205 -6.68 -6.07 7.35
CA ASN A 205 -5.65 -5.70 6.38
C ASN A 205 -6.03 -4.45 5.57
N LEU A 206 -7.31 -4.31 5.22
CA LEU A 206 -7.85 -3.12 4.56
C LEU A 206 -7.68 -1.89 5.45
N TYR A 207 -8.06 -1.98 6.73
CA TYR A 207 -7.90 -0.88 7.68
C TYR A 207 -6.43 -0.46 7.85
N GLU A 208 -5.53 -1.44 8.00
CA GLU A 208 -4.08 -1.19 8.12
C GLU A 208 -3.51 -0.54 6.84
N THR A 209 -3.91 -1.04 5.67
CA THR A 209 -3.46 -0.50 4.37
C THR A 209 -4.02 0.89 4.14
N GLU A 210 -5.28 1.15 4.50
CA GLU A 210 -5.91 2.46 4.40
C GLU A 210 -5.22 3.49 5.31
N ALA A 211 -4.93 3.11 6.56
CA ALA A 211 -4.19 3.96 7.49
C ALA A 211 -2.81 4.31 6.93
N GLY A 212 -2.07 3.32 6.41
CA GLY A 212 -0.77 3.53 5.77
C GLY A 212 -0.86 4.40 4.51
N LEU A 213 -1.94 4.27 3.74
CA LEU A 213 -2.19 5.09 2.55
C LEU A 213 -2.42 6.55 2.92
N ARG A 214 -3.26 6.82 3.93
CA ARG A 214 -3.52 8.19 4.43
C ARG A 214 -2.24 8.83 4.95
N GLU A 215 -1.44 8.08 5.70
CA GLU A 215 -0.13 8.54 6.19
C GLU A 215 0.80 8.90 5.01
N ALA A 216 0.96 8.00 4.04
CA ALA A 216 1.82 8.22 2.88
C ALA A 216 1.36 9.42 2.03
N GLN A 217 0.05 9.58 1.83
CA GLN A 217 -0.52 10.75 1.15
C GLN A 217 -0.22 12.05 1.90
N SER A 218 -0.36 12.05 3.23
CA SER A 218 -0.02 13.22 4.05
C SER A 218 1.46 13.60 3.92
N HIS A 219 2.35 12.61 3.84
CA HIS A 219 3.78 12.81 3.66
C HIS A 219 4.10 13.44 2.29
N VAL A 220 3.49 12.93 1.22
CA VAL A 220 3.61 13.51 -0.13
C VAL A 220 3.14 14.97 -0.16
N VAL A 221 1.98 15.27 0.43
CA VAL A 221 1.45 16.64 0.49
C VAL A 221 2.42 17.57 1.22
N ARG A 222 3.00 17.13 2.33
CA ARG A 222 4.02 17.90 3.07
C ARG A 222 5.25 18.15 2.21
N LEU A 223 5.80 17.11 1.58
CA LEU A 223 6.97 17.22 0.71
C LEU A 223 6.72 18.17 -0.47
N ARG A 224 5.56 18.08 -1.13
CA ARG A 224 5.20 19.00 -2.23
C ARG A 224 5.15 20.45 -1.75
N ARG A 225 4.52 20.71 -0.60
CA ARG A 225 4.44 22.06 -0.02
C ARG A 225 5.79 22.63 0.38
N THR A 226 6.75 21.79 0.78
CA THR A 226 8.08 22.26 1.18
C THR A 226 9.03 22.38 0.00
N LEU A 227 9.03 21.40 -0.92
CA LEU A 227 10.02 21.31 -1.99
C LEU A 227 9.65 22.19 -3.17
N LEU A 228 8.39 22.18 -3.65
CA LEU A 228 7.99 22.91 -4.85
C LEU A 228 8.27 24.42 -4.78
N PRO A 229 7.97 25.13 -3.68
CA PRO A 229 8.29 26.56 -3.57
C PRO A 229 9.80 26.85 -3.47
N GLN A 230 10.60 25.89 -2.99
CA GLN A 230 12.06 26.04 -2.96
C GLN A 230 12.64 25.92 -4.37
N ILE A 231 12.06 25.06 -5.22
CA ILE A 231 12.45 24.97 -6.65
C ILE A 231 12.19 26.28 -7.34
N GLU A 232 10.98 26.80 -7.18
CA GLU A 232 10.52 28.00 -7.87
C GLU A 232 11.45 29.19 -7.55
N LYS A 233 11.78 29.37 -6.27
CA LYS A 233 12.74 30.40 -5.84
C LYS A 233 14.15 30.22 -6.40
N GLU A 234 14.68 29.01 -6.44
CA GLU A 234 16.04 28.77 -6.95
C GLU A 234 16.09 28.90 -8.49
N ILE A 235 15.02 28.51 -9.19
CA ILE A 235 14.88 28.76 -10.64
C ILE A 235 14.87 30.27 -10.91
N GLU A 236 14.03 31.04 -10.18
CA GLU A 236 13.98 32.50 -10.30
C GLU A 236 15.35 33.15 -10.04
N GLN A 237 16.08 32.70 -9.00
CA GLN A 237 17.41 33.22 -8.68
C GLN A 237 18.48 32.89 -9.72
N SER A 238 18.37 31.74 -10.40
CA SER A 238 19.30 31.33 -11.45
C SER A 238 19.00 31.96 -12.82
N ALA A 239 17.84 32.59 -12.98
CA ALA A 239 17.42 33.26 -14.22
C ALA A 239 17.90 34.72 -14.33
N TYR A 240 18.49 35.28 -13.26
CA TYR A 240 19.11 36.61 -13.21
C TYR A 240 20.63 36.50 -13.06
#